data_AF-A0A6C2YW71-F1
#
_entry.id   AF-A0A6C2YW71-F1
#
_cell.length_a   1.000
_cell.length_b   1.000
_cell.length_c   1.000
_cell.angle_alpha   90.00
_cell.angle_beta   90.00
_cell.angle_gamma   90.00
#
_symmetry.space_group_name_H-M   'P 1'
#
loop_
_entity.id
_entity.type
_entity.pdbx_description
1 polymer ?
#
loop_
_entity_poly.entity_id
_entity_poly.type
_entity_poly.pdbx_seq_one_letter_code
_entity_poly.pdbx_strand_id
1 'polypeptide(L)'
;MAIRTAGGFEYRGSGYLFESATMRLAADGTWSAEADGEEGGLLLSDLPCRGATSAAELVGMTWELHDAEGAFCASAFVGPAALPDGQLNMAGELDVTGGRVLCKRYDAELGVLYVAFQLAIGPVEGDVADGLAHCQVQSPV
;
A
#
# COMPACT_ATOMS: atom_id res chain seq x y z
N MET A 1 -22.12 14.14 -1.16
CA MET A 1 -21.45 13.12 -1.99
C MET A 1 -20.33 12.56 -1.13
N ALA A 2 -20.44 11.32 -0.66
CA ALA A 2 -19.48 10.79 0.31
C ALA A 2 -18.18 10.45 -0.41
N ILE A 3 -17.13 11.20 -0.14
CA ILE A 3 -15.76 10.78 -0.47
C ILE A 3 -15.52 9.55 0.41
N ARG A 4 -15.70 8.35 -0.15
CA ARG A 4 -15.26 7.12 0.51
C ARG A 4 -13.79 6.99 0.17
N THR A 5 -12.93 7.58 1.01
CA THR A 5 -11.49 7.46 0.86
C THR A 5 -11.11 5.98 0.81
N ALA A 6 -10.27 5.61 -0.14
CA ALA A 6 -9.76 4.25 -0.28
C ALA A 6 -8.66 3.94 0.74
N GLY A 7 -8.46 4.83 1.73
CA GLY A 7 -7.49 4.69 2.79
C GLY A 7 -6.52 5.86 2.80
N GLY A 8 -5.31 5.60 3.30
CA GLY A 8 -4.22 6.56 3.38
C GLY A 8 -3.10 6.07 4.27
N PHE A 9 -2.06 6.88 4.44
CA PHE A 9 -0.97 6.63 5.36
C PHE A 9 -0.49 7.90 6.03
N GLU A 10 0.12 7.76 7.20
CA GLU A 10 0.85 8.83 7.88
C GLU A 10 2.34 8.60 7.69
N TYR A 11 3.07 9.67 7.36
CA TYR A 11 4.53 9.68 7.28
C TYR A 11 5.05 11.02 7.78
N ARG A 12 5.97 10.98 8.77
CA ARG A 12 6.58 12.16 9.42
C ARG A 12 5.57 13.22 9.90
N GLY A 13 4.42 12.77 10.42
CA GLY A 13 3.35 13.65 10.92
C GLY A 13 2.47 14.28 9.84
N SER A 14 2.66 13.92 8.58
CA SER A 14 1.80 14.28 7.45
C SER A 14 0.91 13.10 7.06
N GLY A 15 -0.37 13.35 6.82
CA GLY A 15 -1.32 12.36 6.35
C GLY A 15 -1.53 12.45 4.84
N TYR A 16 -1.52 11.32 4.17
CA TYR A 16 -1.71 11.17 2.73
C TYR A 16 -2.94 10.31 2.48
N LEU A 17 -3.86 10.77 1.62
CA LEU A 17 -5.13 10.08 1.36
C LEU A 17 -5.08 9.34 0.03
N PHE A 18 -5.65 8.13 0.02
CA PHE A 18 -5.90 7.39 -1.21
C PHE A 18 -7.31 7.68 -1.71
N GLU A 19 -7.41 8.03 -2.98
CA GLU A 19 -8.67 8.17 -3.70
C GLU A 19 -9.16 6.83 -4.25
N SER A 20 -8.21 5.97 -4.62
CA SER A 20 -8.48 4.61 -5.09
C SER A 20 -7.48 3.62 -4.50
N ALA A 21 -7.91 2.38 -4.34
CA ALA A 21 -7.04 1.26 -3.99
C ALA A 21 -7.59 0.00 -4.63
N THR A 22 -6.71 -0.81 -5.21
CA THR A 22 -7.04 -2.01 -5.97
C THR A 22 -6.13 -3.15 -5.55
N MET A 23 -6.70 -4.35 -5.46
CA MET A 23 -5.96 -5.60 -5.26
C MET A 23 -6.18 -6.48 -6.49
N ARG A 24 -5.11 -6.93 -7.15
CA ARG A 24 -5.18 -7.74 -8.38
C ARG A 24 -4.56 -9.12 -8.16
N LEU A 25 -5.22 -10.15 -8.70
CA LEU A 25 -4.65 -11.49 -8.84
C LEU A 25 -4.21 -11.69 -10.30
N ALA A 26 -2.90 -11.83 -10.50
CA ALA A 26 -2.31 -12.15 -11.79
C ALA A 26 -2.53 -13.64 -12.16
N ALA A 27 -2.43 -13.94 -13.45
CA ALA A 27 -2.68 -15.29 -13.98
C ALA A 27 -1.69 -16.35 -13.48
N ASP A 28 -0.51 -15.94 -13.03
CA ASP A 28 0.51 -16.80 -12.41
C ASP A 28 0.24 -17.09 -10.93
N GLY A 29 -0.87 -16.57 -10.37
CA GLY A 29 -1.24 -16.73 -8.97
C GLY A 29 -0.63 -15.69 -8.03
N THR A 30 0.01 -14.66 -8.57
CA THR A 30 0.64 -13.59 -7.79
C THR A 30 -0.35 -12.47 -7.49
N TRP A 31 -0.28 -11.92 -6.28
CA TRP A 31 -1.13 -10.79 -5.89
C TRP A 31 -0.34 -9.49 -5.85
N SER A 32 -1.00 -8.39 -6.21
CA SER A 32 -0.48 -7.03 -6.02
C SER A 32 -1.56 -6.08 -5.50
N ALA A 33 -1.14 -5.06 -4.75
CA ALA A 33 -1.96 -3.94 -4.33
C ALA A 33 -1.43 -2.64 -4.92
N GLU A 34 -2.34 -1.76 -5.34
CA GLU A 34 -2.02 -0.44 -5.85
C GLU A 34 -3.04 0.54 -5.28
N ALA A 35 -2.59 1.62 -4.65
CA ALA A 35 -3.39 2.72 -4.16
C ALA A 35 -2.84 4.04 -4.71
N ASP A 36 -3.75 4.93 -5.06
CA ASP A 36 -3.46 6.17 -5.75
C ASP A 36 -4.29 7.32 -5.15
N GLY A 37 -3.70 8.50 -5.08
CA GLY A 37 -4.29 9.72 -4.59
C GLY A 37 -3.45 10.93 -4.99
N GLU A 38 -4.05 12.13 -4.98
CA GLU A 38 -3.45 13.37 -5.49
C GLU A 38 -2.08 13.67 -4.87
N GLU A 39 -1.94 13.42 -3.56
CA GLU A 39 -0.73 13.71 -2.79
C GLU A 39 0.03 12.45 -2.38
N GLY A 40 -0.37 11.26 -2.83
CA GLY A 40 0.40 10.06 -2.55
C GLY A 40 -0.26 8.75 -2.92
N GLY A 41 0.55 7.69 -2.92
CA GLY A 41 0.14 6.37 -3.38
C GLY A 41 0.96 5.25 -2.74
N LEU A 42 0.58 4.02 -3.05
CA LEU A 42 1.24 2.80 -2.60
C LEU A 42 1.16 1.76 -3.71
N LEU A 43 2.30 1.21 -4.12
CA LEU A 43 2.37 0.00 -4.92
C LEU A 43 2.99 -1.10 -4.06
N LEU A 44 2.37 -2.28 -4.03
CA LEU A 44 2.88 -3.52 -3.43
C LEU A 44 2.75 -4.62 -4.48
N SER A 45 3.82 -5.10 -5.11
CA SER A 45 3.77 -6.25 -6.02
C SER A 45 4.35 -7.52 -5.39
N ASP A 46 4.06 -8.65 -6.02
CA ASP A 46 4.60 -9.96 -5.68
C ASP A 46 4.34 -10.40 -4.23
N LEU A 47 3.12 -10.14 -3.74
CA LEU A 47 2.70 -10.55 -2.39
C LEU A 47 2.90 -12.07 -2.21
N PRO A 48 3.47 -12.53 -1.08
CA PRO A 48 3.93 -13.91 -0.89
C PRO A 48 2.80 -14.95 -0.70
N CYS A 49 1.57 -14.58 -0.97
CA CYS A 49 0.39 -15.44 -0.87
C CYS A 49 0.22 -16.35 -2.11
N ARG A 50 1.33 -16.90 -2.64
CA ARG A 50 1.31 -17.85 -3.77
C ARG A 50 0.43 -19.05 -3.41
N GLY A 51 -0.69 -19.17 -4.11
CA GLY A 51 -1.70 -20.22 -3.88
C GLY A 51 -3.03 -19.73 -3.34
N ALA A 52 -3.13 -18.48 -2.87
CA ALA A 52 -4.42 -17.86 -2.59
C ALA A 52 -5.13 -17.55 -3.91
N THR A 53 -6.28 -18.17 -4.13
CA THR A 53 -7.10 -18.02 -5.34
C THR A 53 -8.24 -17.02 -5.16
N SER A 54 -8.47 -16.56 -3.92
CA SER A 54 -9.49 -15.58 -3.59
C SER A 54 -9.04 -14.63 -2.48
N ALA A 55 -9.61 -13.42 -2.44
CA ALA A 55 -9.30 -12.45 -1.40
C ALA A 55 -9.73 -12.90 0.00
N ALA A 56 -10.70 -13.82 0.11
CA ALA A 56 -11.10 -14.40 1.39
C ALA A 56 -9.97 -15.22 2.04
N GLU A 57 -9.15 -15.89 1.23
CA GLU A 57 -8.01 -16.69 1.72
C GLU A 57 -6.86 -15.82 2.22
N LEU A 58 -6.81 -14.55 1.81
CA LEU A 58 -5.81 -13.59 2.27
C LEU A 58 -6.08 -13.09 3.69
N VAL A 59 -7.31 -13.22 4.20
CA VAL A 59 -7.68 -12.68 5.51
C VAL A 59 -6.87 -13.34 6.62
N GLY A 60 -6.20 -12.50 7.43
CA GLY A 60 -5.32 -12.93 8.50
C GLY A 60 -3.87 -13.18 8.08
N MET A 61 -3.58 -13.20 6.77
CA MET A 61 -2.21 -13.32 6.29
C MET A 61 -1.41 -12.05 6.60
N THR A 62 -0.20 -12.26 7.11
CA THR A 62 0.80 -11.22 7.35
C THR A 62 1.99 -11.46 6.43
N TRP A 63 2.52 -10.38 5.87
CA TRP A 63 3.78 -10.36 5.15
C TRP A 63 4.76 -9.47 5.90
N GLU A 64 5.97 -9.98 6.16
CA GLU A 64 7.11 -9.21 6.64
C GLU A 64 8.05 -8.93 5.46
N LEU A 65 8.38 -7.66 5.25
CA LEU A 65 9.34 -7.16 4.26
C LEU A 65 10.72 -7.12 4.91
N HIS A 66 11.70 -7.82 4.34
CA HIS A 66 13.07 -7.89 4.87
C HIS A 66 14.08 -7.18 3.98
N ASP A 67 15.08 -6.51 4.58
CA ASP A 67 16.13 -5.71 3.92
C ASP A 67 16.86 -6.43 2.76
N ALA A 68 16.92 -7.77 2.77
CA ALA A 68 17.63 -8.58 1.78
C ALA A 68 16.80 -8.94 0.53
N GLU A 69 15.49 -8.63 0.51
CA GLU A 69 14.57 -8.81 -0.62
C GLU A 69 14.37 -7.50 -1.40
N GLY A 70 15.38 -6.62 -1.41
CA GLY A 70 15.36 -5.22 -1.87
C GLY A 70 15.03 -4.96 -3.36
N ALA A 71 14.02 -5.60 -3.93
CA ALA A 71 13.55 -5.37 -5.30
C ALA A 71 12.07 -5.68 -5.53
N PHE A 72 11.35 -6.27 -4.57
CA PHE A 72 9.94 -6.65 -4.77
C PHE A 72 8.98 -5.54 -4.30
N CYS A 73 8.93 -4.51 -5.15
CA CYS A 73 7.80 -3.65 -5.47
C CYS A 73 6.97 -3.07 -4.32
N ALA A 74 7.58 -2.50 -3.29
CA ALA A 74 6.88 -1.58 -2.40
C ALA A 74 7.34 -0.14 -2.69
N SER A 75 6.50 0.68 -3.33
CA SER A 75 6.77 2.10 -3.59
C SER A 75 5.66 2.93 -2.97
N ALA A 76 5.99 3.79 -2.01
CA ALA A 76 5.07 4.82 -1.57
C ALA A 76 5.41 6.13 -2.30
N PHE A 77 4.40 6.82 -2.79
CA PHE A 77 4.56 8.10 -3.48
C PHE A 77 4.04 9.19 -2.55
N VAL A 78 4.73 10.33 -2.54
CA VAL A 78 4.21 11.56 -1.95
C VAL A 78 4.23 12.64 -3.04
N GLY A 79 3.07 13.24 -3.30
CA GLY A 79 2.93 14.41 -4.14
C GLY A 79 3.57 15.64 -3.48
N PRO A 80 3.67 16.77 -4.20
CA PRO A 80 4.42 17.93 -3.74
C PRO A 80 3.76 18.58 -2.53
N ALA A 81 4.26 18.28 -1.33
CA ALA A 81 3.98 19.09 -0.14
C ALA A 81 4.84 20.37 -0.22
N ALA A 82 4.20 21.54 -0.20
CA ALA A 82 4.92 22.81 -0.07
C ALA A 82 5.59 22.86 1.30
N LEU A 83 6.93 22.86 1.32
CA LEU A 83 7.67 23.09 2.55
C LEU A 83 7.50 24.56 3.00
N PRO A 84 7.56 24.85 4.32
CA PRO A 84 7.39 26.21 4.85
C PRO A 84 8.36 27.27 4.30
N ASP A 85 9.42 26.86 3.62
CA ASP A 85 10.44 27.71 3.01
C ASP A 85 10.24 27.92 1.48
N GLY A 86 9.12 27.45 0.93
CA GLY A 86 8.79 27.65 -0.49
C GLY A 86 9.51 26.70 -1.44
N GLN A 87 10.14 25.63 -0.94
CA GLN A 87 10.67 24.56 -1.79
C GLN A 87 9.55 23.56 -2.14
N LEU A 88 9.39 23.32 -3.45
CA LEU A 88 8.61 22.21 -3.99
C LEU A 88 9.50 20.96 -3.94
N ASN A 89 9.23 20.03 -3.03
CA ASN A 89 9.78 18.68 -3.16
C ASN A 89 8.99 17.94 -4.23
N MET A 90 9.67 17.57 -5.32
CA MET A 90 9.09 16.77 -6.40
C MET A 90 8.63 15.40 -5.87
N ALA A 91 7.63 14.83 -6.55
CA ALA A 91 7.22 13.44 -6.44
C ALA A 91 8.43 12.51 -6.31
N GLY A 92 8.61 11.92 -5.13
CA GLY A 92 9.71 11.01 -4.83
C GLY A 92 9.14 9.66 -4.42
N GLU A 93 9.60 8.60 -5.07
CA GLU A 93 9.43 7.24 -4.57
C GLU A 93 10.11 7.16 -3.20
N LEU A 94 9.36 6.77 -2.18
CA LEU A 94 9.92 6.42 -0.88
C LEU A 94 10.51 5.02 -0.97
N ASP A 95 11.81 4.90 -0.71
CA ASP A 95 12.49 3.62 -0.66
C ASP A 95 11.99 2.83 0.55
N VAL A 96 11.17 1.80 0.32
CA VAL A 96 10.74 0.87 1.36
C VAL A 96 11.86 -0.13 1.60
N THR A 97 12.47 -0.09 2.79
CA THR A 97 13.56 -0.99 3.17
C THR A 97 13.06 -2.24 3.89
N GLY A 98 11.86 -2.18 4.47
CA GLY A 98 11.25 -3.30 5.17
C GLY A 98 9.88 -2.94 5.73
N GLY A 99 9.40 -3.74 6.69
CA GLY A 99 8.12 -3.51 7.35
C GLY A 99 7.17 -4.69 7.28
N ARG A 100 5.87 -4.41 7.43
CA ARG A 100 4.83 -5.42 7.57
C ARG A 100 3.55 -5.01 6.86
N VAL A 101 2.92 -5.96 6.17
CA VAL A 101 1.61 -5.82 5.54
C VAL A 101 0.66 -6.89 6.11
N LEU A 102 -0.59 -6.52 6.41
CA LEU A 102 -1.61 -7.38 6.99
C LEU A 102 -2.93 -7.24 6.23
N CYS A 103 -3.43 -8.35 5.71
CA CYS A 103 -4.77 -8.44 5.14
C CYS A 103 -5.79 -8.66 6.28
N LYS A 104 -6.47 -7.60 6.73
CA LYS A 104 -7.29 -7.62 7.96
C LYS A 104 -8.65 -8.29 7.78
N ARG A 105 -9.36 -7.95 6.71
CA ARG A 105 -10.75 -8.35 6.49
C ARG A 105 -11.08 -8.28 5.01
N TYR A 106 -11.92 -9.19 4.53
CA TYR A 106 -12.54 -9.10 3.22
C TYR A 106 -14.06 -8.91 3.38
N ASP A 107 -14.61 -7.88 2.72
CA ASP A 107 -16.04 -7.64 2.60
C ASP A 107 -16.49 -8.14 1.23
N ALA A 108 -17.19 -9.28 1.22
CA ALA A 108 -17.61 -9.92 -0.02
C ALA A 108 -18.78 -9.19 -0.71
N GLU A 109 -19.59 -8.43 0.02
CA GLU A 109 -20.69 -7.66 -0.57
C GLU A 109 -20.16 -6.46 -1.35
N LEU A 110 -19.11 -5.83 -0.83
CA LEU A 110 -18.44 -4.70 -1.46
C LEU A 110 -17.30 -5.11 -2.40
N GLY A 111 -16.80 -6.35 -2.28
CA GLY A 111 -15.60 -6.82 -2.97
C GLY A 111 -14.33 -6.09 -2.50
N VAL A 112 -14.28 -5.68 -1.24
CA VAL A 112 -13.19 -4.83 -0.70
C VAL A 112 -12.35 -5.61 0.32
N LEU A 113 -11.03 -5.65 0.10
CA LEU A 113 -10.04 -6.16 1.03
C LEU A 113 -9.40 -5.01 1.81
N TYR A 114 -9.42 -5.09 3.13
CA TYR A 114 -8.84 -4.11 4.04
C TYR A 114 -7.40 -4.52 4.34
N VAL A 115 -6.44 -3.75 3.83
CA VAL A 115 -5.00 -3.99 3.99
C VAL A 115 -4.43 -2.94 4.92
N ALA A 116 -3.75 -3.35 5.99
CA ALA A 116 -2.98 -2.45 6.84
C ALA A 116 -1.49 -2.67 6.62
N PHE A 117 -0.70 -1.62 6.76
CA PHE A 117 0.74 -1.72 6.58
C PHE A 117 1.48 -0.79 7.53
N GLN A 118 2.71 -1.17 7.82
CA GLN A 118 3.72 -0.40 8.51
C GLN A 118 5.02 -0.60 7.74
N LEU A 119 5.47 0.41 7.00
CA LEU A 119 6.60 0.30 6.09
C LEU A 119 7.79 1.09 6.65
N ALA A 120 8.96 0.47 6.73
CA ALA A 120 10.19 1.16 7.05
C ALA A 120 10.69 1.90 5.80
N ILE A 121 10.99 3.19 5.95
CA ILE A 121 11.38 4.06 4.84
C ILE A 121 12.87 4.40 4.97
N GLY A 122 13.66 3.99 3.98
CA GLY A 122 15.07 4.35 3.87
C GLY A 122 15.30 5.76 3.30
N PRO A 123 16.51 6.31 3.45
CA PRO A 123 17.68 5.76 4.15
C PRO A 123 17.72 6.12 5.66
N VAL A 124 16.69 6.78 6.19
CA VAL A 124 16.69 7.26 7.58
C VAL A 124 16.26 6.12 8.51
N GLU A 125 17.17 5.67 9.37
CA GLU A 125 16.88 4.63 10.34
C GLU A 125 15.75 5.07 11.29
N GLY A 126 14.70 4.25 11.39
CA GLY A 126 13.55 4.49 12.27
C GLY A 126 12.40 5.27 11.63
N ASP A 127 12.52 5.71 10.38
CA ASP A 127 11.40 6.31 9.66
C ASP A 127 10.38 5.25 9.21
N VAL A 128 9.11 5.53 9.47
CA VAL A 128 8.02 4.59 9.26
C VAL A 128 6.82 5.29 8.62
N ALA A 129 6.20 4.62 7.65
CA ALA A 129 4.90 4.97 7.09
C ALA A 129 3.84 3.95 7.56
N ASP A 130 2.86 4.44 8.32
CA ASP A 130 1.77 3.62 8.86
C ASP A 130 0.47 3.91 8.10
N GLY A 131 -0.20 2.88 7.59
CA GLY A 131 -1.38 3.12 6.76
C GLY A 131 -2.37 1.98 6.62
N LEU A 132 -3.43 2.30 5.91
CA LEU A 132 -4.55 1.42 5.59
C LEU A 132 -4.99 1.67 4.14
N ALA A 133 -5.27 0.61 3.41
CA ALA A 133 -5.89 0.64 2.10
C ALA A 133 -7.16 -0.21 2.07
N HIS A 134 -8.21 0.29 1.41
CA HIS A 134 -9.48 -0.36 1.17
C HIS A 134 -9.50 -0.82 -0.29
N CYS A 135 -8.81 -1.92 -0.56
CA CYS A 135 -8.54 -2.34 -1.92
C CYS A 135 -9.75 -3.02 -2.56
N GLN A 136 -10.25 -2.48 -3.66
CA GLN A 136 -11.22 -3.17 -4.52
C GLN A 136 -10.54 -4.39 -5.15
N VAL A 137 -11.11 -5.57 -4.95
CA VAL A 137 -10.57 -6.82 -5.50
C VAL A 137 -10.96 -6.94 -6.96
N GLN A 138 -9.96 -7.11 -7.81
CA GLN A 138 -10.11 -7.46 -9.22
C GLN A 138 -9.68 -8.91 -9.40
N SER A 139 -10.66 -9.80 -9.60
CA SER A 139 -10.38 -11.17 -10.03
C SER A 139 -10.10 -11.20 -11.54
N PRO A 140 -9.19 -12.07 -12.00
CA PRO A 140 -9.04 -12.33 -13.43
C PRO A 140 -10.37 -12.85 -13.99
N VAL A 141 -10.78 -12.30 -15.14
CA VAL A 141 -11.94 -12.75 -15.93
C VAL A 141 -11.62 -14.07 -16.60
#